data_AF-A0A920NWI2-F1
#
_entry.id   AF-A0A920NWI2-F1
#
_cell.length_a   1.000
_cell.length_b   1.000
_cell.length_c   1.000
_cell.angle_alpha   90.00
_cell.angle_beta   90.00
_cell.angle_gamma   90.00
#
_symmetry.space_group_name_H-M   'P 1'
#
loop_
_entity.id
_entity.type
_entity.pdbx_description
1 polymer ?
#
loop_
_entity_poly.entity_id
_entity_poly.type
_entity_poly.pdbx_seq_one_letter_code
_entity_poly.pdbx_strand_id
1 'polypeptide(L)'
;MKKLVKDANALSDPLNELGWKDSSFKDYEDQRDYLKKNNGIKDLKILPPEEIEEAKKIFDRDGFVVIKNALKKQELKKLKKGCDEVIREILALDKGRVGNRGSHRYSFGSSSITGHIMHRHEWAMLLDLPTVTPILNAIFGFF
;
A
#
# COMPACT_ATOMS: atom_id res chain seq x y z
N MET A 1 -4.85 14.35 -24.97
CA MET A 1 -4.93 13.98 -23.53
C MET A 1 -6.26 13.26 -23.33
N LYS A 2 -6.30 12.06 -22.70
CA LYS A 2 -7.58 11.35 -22.48
C LYS A 2 -8.44 12.18 -21.52
N LYS A 3 -9.72 12.39 -21.87
CA LYS A 3 -10.64 13.17 -21.06
C LYS A 3 -11.16 12.34 -19.90
N LEU A 4 -11.02 12.87 -18.69
CA LEU A 4 -11.60 12.28 -17.48
C LEU A 4 -13.11 12.56 -17.41
N VAL A 5 -13.87 11.59 -16.93
CA VAL A 5 -15.31 11.68 -16.72
C VAL A 5 -15.59 11.41 -15.26
N LYS A 6 -16.37 12.28 -14.61
CA LYS A 6 -16.71 12.12 -13.19
C LYS A 6 -17.58 10.89 -12.95
N ASP A 7 -17.41 10.29 -11.78
CA ASP A 7 -18.13 9.12 -11.30
C ASP A 7 -18.74 9.41 -9.93
N ALA A 8 -20.00 9.86 -9.89
CA ALA A 8 -20.66 10.20 -8.63
C ALA A 8 -20.81 8.98 -7.71
N ASN A 9 -20.91 7.77 -8.28
CA ASN A 9 -21.13 6.53 -7.54
C ASN A 9 -19.88 6.09 -6.76
N ALA A 10 -18.68 6.52 -7.18
CA ALA A 10 -17.43 6.17 -6.51
C ALA A 10 -17.37 6.61 -5.04
N LEU A 11 -18.18 7.60 -4.65
CA LEU A 11 -18.26 8.06 -3.25
C LEU A 11 -19.11 7.13 -2.36
N SER A 12 -20.08 6.41 -2.94
CA SER A 12 -21.04 5.57 -2.20
C SER A 12 -20.81 4.08 -2.39
N ASP A 13 -20.26 3.67 -3.52
CA ASP A 13 -20.14 2.26 -3.86
C ASP A 13 -19.24 1.51 -2.86
N PRO A 14 -19.47 0.21 -2.64
CA PRO A 14 -18.58 -0.61 -1.84
C PRO A 14 -17.15 -0.58 -2.39
N LEU A 15 -16.16 -0.43 -1.49
CA LEU A 15 -14.77 -0.24 -1.91
C LEU A 15 -14.20 -1.42 -2.71
N ASN A 16 -14.69 -2.63 -2.47
CA ASN A 16 -14.29 -3.84 -3.19
C ASN A 16 -14.79 -3.88 -4.64
N GLU A 17 -15.80 -3.07 -4.99
CA GLU A 17 -16.32 -2.93 -6.36
C GLU A 17 -15.64 -1.80 -7.14
N LEU A 18 -14.75 -1.04 -6.48
CA LEU A 18 -14.13 0.15 -7.02
C LEU A 18 -12.75 -0.12 -7.62
N GLY A 19 -12.45 0.48 -8.78
CA GLY A 19 -11.09 0.46 -9.38
C GLY A 19 -10.82 -0.65 -10.40
N TRP A 20 -11.81 -1.52 -10.65
CA TRP A 20 -11.78 -2.52 -11.71
C TRP A 20 -11.88 -1.90 -13.11
N LYS A 21 -11.15 -2.46 -14.08
CA LYS A 21 -11.18 -2.03 -15.48
C LYS A 21 -11.30 -3.21 -16.44
N ASP A 22 -10.44 -4.21 -16.26
CA ASP A 22 -10.31 -5.37 -17.15
C ASP A 22 -10.38 -6.70 -16.36
N SER A 23 -10.96 -6.67 -15.15
CA SER A 23 -11.11 -7.80 -14.24
C SER A 23 -12.21 -7.48 -13.21
N SER A 24 -12.48 -8.38 -12.27
CA SER A 24 -13.50 -8.26 -11.24
C SER A 24 -13.00 -8.68 -9.86
N PHE A 25 -13.77 -8.33 -8.83
CA PHE A 25 -13.50 -8.78 -7.46
C PHE A 25 -13.46 -10.31 -7.35
N LYS A 26 -14.30 -11.02 -8.11
CA LYS A 26 -14.32 -12.48 -8.13
C LYS A 26 -13.01 -13.08 -8.64
N ASP A 27 -12.45 -12.55 -9.73
CA ASP A 27 -11.17 -13.04 -10.27
C ASP A 27 -10.04 -12.90 -9.22
N TYR A 28 -10.07 -11.80 -8.44
CA TYR A 28 -9.16 -11.58 -7.33
C TYR A 28 -9.37 -12.58 -6.19
N GLU A 29 -10.61 -12.90 -5.81
CA GLU A 29 -10.87 -13.88 -4.77
C GLU A 29 -10.38 -15.28 -5.16
N ASP A 30 -10.64 -15.69 -6.39
CA ASP A 30 -10.17 -16.97 -6.93
C ASP A 30 -8.64 -17.03 -6.94
N GLN A 31 -7.98 -15.96 -7.41
CA GLN A 31 -6.52 -15.88 -7.40
C GLN A 31 -5.94 -15.87 -5.97
N ARG A 32 -6.56 -15.13 -5.05
CA ARG A 32 -6.15 -15.07 -3.64
C ARG A 32 -6.20 -16.46 -3.01
N ASP A 33 -7.28 -17.20 -3.23
CA ASP A 33 -7.47 -18.52 -2.64
C ASP A 33 -6.57 -19.59 -3.28
N TYR A 34 -6.27 -19.47 -4.57
CA TYR A 34 -5.21 -20.24 -5.21
C TYR A 34 -3.84 -19.97 -4.57
N LEU A 35 -3.46 -18.69 -4.42
CA LEU A 35 -2.14 -18.31 -3.88
C LEU A 35 -1.98 -18.69 -2.40
N LYS A 36 -3.05 -18.66 -1.60
CA LYS A 36 -3.00 -19.18 -0.21
C LYS A 36 -2.64 -20.66 -0.14
N LYS A 37 -3.05 -21.45 -1.14
CA LYS A 37 -2.82 -22.90 -1.18
C LYS A 37 -1.49 -23.28 -1.85
N ASN A 38 -1.05 -22.49 -2.81
CA ASN A 38 0.02 -22.87 -3.74
C ASN A 38 1.23 -21.94 -3.73
N ASN A 39 1.17 -20.81 -3.04
CA ASN A 39 2.26 -19.84 -2.96
C ASN A 39 2.76 -19.69 -1.52
N GLY A 40 3.93 -19.07 -1.37
CA GLY A 40 4.58 -18.83 -0.10
C GLY A 40 6.07 -19.07 -0.23
N ILE A 41 6.87 -18.14 0.28
CA ILE A 41 8.30 -18.36 0.47
C ILE A 41 8.42 -19.33 1.66
N LYS A 42 8.87 -20.55 1.40
CA LYS A 42 9.12 -21.54 2.45
C LYS A 42 10.09 -20.94 3.46
N ASP A 43 9.80 -21.14 4.74
CA ASP A 43 10.62 -20.66 5.86
C ASP A 43 10.82 -19.12 5.90
N LEU A 44 9.89 -18.36 5.31
CA LEU A 44 9.90 -16.90 5.41
C LEU A 44 9.79 -16.47 6.87
N LYS A 45 10.89 -15.93 7.39
CA LYS A 45 10.95 -15.34 8.73
C LYS A 45 10.21 -14.01 8.74
N ILE A 46 9.34 -13.84 9.74
CA ILE A 46 8.62 -12.60 10.01
C ILE A 46 9.02 -12.13 11.41
N LEU A 47 9.75 -11.03 11.47
CA LEU A 47 10.35 -10.54 12.71
C LEU A 47 9.48 -9.45 13.36
N PRO A 48 9.44 -9.34 14.69
CA PRO A 48 8.92 -8.16 15.35
C PRO A 48 9.91 -6.98 15.24
N PRO A 49 9.47 -5.72 15.45
CA PRO A 49 10.31 -4.53 15.29
C PRO A 49 11.60 -4.48 16.11
N GLU A 50 11.66 -5.21 17.22
CA GLU A 50 12.75 -5.18 18.19
C GLU A 50 13.94 -6.06 17.77
N GLU A 51 13.76 -6.97 16.81
CA GLU A 51 14.80 -7.88 16.31
C GLU A 51 15.66 -7.22 15.21
N ILE A 52 16.27 -6.08 15.53
CA ILE A 52 16.99 -5.22 14.59
C ILE A 52 18.17 -5.94 13.91
N GLU A 53 19.02 -6.61 14.70
CA GLU A 53 20.21 -7.30 14.19
C GLU A 53 19.87 -8.49 13.29
N GLU A 54 18.83 -9.25 13.66
CA GLU A 54 18.37 -10.36 12.82
C GLU A 54 17.72 -9.82 11.53
N ALA A 55 17.00 -8.70 11.62
CA ALA A 55 16.42 -8.07 10.44
C ALA A 55 17.51 -7.62 9.44
N LYS A 56 18.60 -7.03 9.94
CA LYS A 56 19.76 -6.68 9.11
C LYS A 56 20.38 -7.93 8.46
N LYS A 57 20.64 -8.99 9.24
CA LYS A 57 21.25 -10.23 8.71
C LYS A 57 20.40 -10.86 7.61
N ILE A 58 19.09 -10.91 7.79
CA ILE A 58 18.15 -11.42 6.78
C ILE A 58 18.18 -10.53 5.54
N PHE A 59 18.13 -9.21 5.72
CA PHE A 59 18.19 -8.28 4.60
C PHE A 59 19.50 -8.41 3.80
N ASP A 60 20.66 -8.48 4.47
CA ASP A 60 21.96 -8.64 3.80
C ASP A 60 22.05 -9.97 3.02
N ARG A 61 21.39 -11.02 3.51
CA ARG A 61 21.36 -12.35 2.89
C ARG A 61 20.35 -12.44 1.73
N ASP A 62 19.13 -11.97 1.94
CA ASP A 62 17.98 -12.22 1.07
C ASP A 62 17.60 -11.02 0.18
N GLY A 63 18.14 -9.83 0.49
CA GLY A 63 17.78 -8.56 -0.14
C GLY A 63 16.45 -7.98 0.33
N PHE A 64 15.75 -8.64 1.27
CA PHE A 64 14.53 -8.15 1.90
C PHE A 64 14.33 -8.76 3.28
N VAL A 65 13.51 -8.11 4.12
CA VAL A 65 13.06 -8.65 5.41
C VAL A 65 11.61 -8.24 5.66
N VAL A 66 10.82 -9.10 6.32
CA VAL A 66 9.42 -8.82 6.66
C VAL A 66 9.28 -8.55 8.15
N ILE A 67 8.80 -7.35 8.49
CA ILE A 67 8.56 -6.91 9.87
C ILE A 67 7.05 -6.91 10.16
N LYS A 68 6.62 -7.68 11.16
CA LYS A 68 5.23 -7.62 11.64
C LYS A 68 5.02 -6.41 12.52
N ASN A 69 3.78 -5.93 12.58
CA ASN A 69 3.36 -4.85 13.48
C ASN A 69 4.19 -3.57 13.34
N ALA A 70 4.65 -3.25 12.14
CA ALA A 70 5.33 -1.99 11.84
C ALA A 70 4.47 -0.77 12.21
N LEU A 71 3.13 -0.89 12.16
CA LEU A 71 2.19 0.12 12.63
C LEU A 71 1.42 -0.36 13.86
N LYS A 72 1.21 0.53 14.82
CA LYS A 72 0.27 0.33 15.92
C LYS A 72 -1.15 0.28 15.37
N LYS A 73 -2.07 -0.37 16.10
CA LYS A 73 -3.47 -0.52 15.69
C LYS A 73 -4.15 0.81 15.32
N GLN A 74 -3.86 1.88 16.06
CA GLN A 74 -4.46 3.20 15.80
C GLN A 74 -3.88 3.88 14.55
N GLU A 75 -2.57 3.76 14.31
CA GLU A 75 -1.92 4.25 13.09
C GLU A 75 -2.47 3.50 11.87
N LEU A 76 -2.56 2.16 11.95
CA LEU A 76 -3.16 1.35 10.89
C LEU A 76 -4.61 1.77 10.59
N LYS A 77 -5.41 2.07 11.62
CA LYS A 77 -6.80 2.53 11.45
C LYS A 77 -6.85 3.89 10.73
N LYS A 78 -5.98 4.84 11.11
CA LYS A 78 -5.89 6.15 10.47
C LYS A 78 -5.46 6.02 9.01
N LEU A 79 -4.43 5.21 8.74
CA LEU A 79 -3.94 4.98 7.39
C LEU A 79 -5.02 4.37 6.50
N LYS A 80 -5.70 3.31 6.97
CA LYS A 80 -6.81 2.68 6.25
C LYS A 80 -7.90 3.70 5.88
N LYS A 81 -8.32 4.51 6.84
CA LYS A 81 -9.35 5.54 6.61
C LYS A 81 -8.91 6.53 5.54
N GLY A 82 -7.67 7.05 5.60
CA GLY A 82 -7.19 7.98 4.58
C GLY A 82 -7.01 7.34 3.20
N CYS A 83 -6.56 6.08 3.14
CA CYS A 83 -6.53 5.33 1.89
C CYS A 83 -7.93 5.22 1.27
N ASP A 84 -8.95 4.87 2.06
CA ASP A 84 -10.33 4.77 1.58
C ASP A 84 -10.83 6.12 1.02
N GLU A 85 -10.57 7.22 1.72
CA GLU A 85 -10.92 8.58 1.29
C GLU A 85 -10.26 8.93 -0.06
N VAL A 86 -8.94 8.75 -0.15
CA VAL A 86 -8.16 9.06 -1.36
C VAL A 86 -8.59 8.18 -2.54
N ILE A 87 -8.84 6.89 -2.33
CA ILE A 87 -9.36 5.99 -3.38
C ILE A 87 -10.66 6.55 -3.95
N ARG A 88 -11.60 6.96 -3.09
CA ARG A 88 -12.89 7.52 -3.51
C ARG A 88 -12.73 8.83 -4.27
N GLU A 89 -11.92 9.75 -3.77
CA GLU A 89 -11.63 11.03 -4.41
C GLU A 89 -11.11 10.85 -5.84
N ILE A 90 -10.15 9.94 -6.04
CA ILE A 90 -9.58 9.66 -7.36
C ILE A 90 -10.59 9.00 -8.29
N LEU A 91 -11.28 7.97 -7.83
CA LEU A 91 -12.20 7.23 -8.67
C LEU A 91 -13.42 8.07 -9.06
N ALA A 92 -13.82 9.02 -8.21
CA ALA A 92 -14.86 10.00 -8.52
C ALA A 92 -14.49 10.93 -9.68
N LEU A 93 -13.21 11.04 -10.03
CA LEU A 93 -12.74 11.84 -11.17
C LEU A 93 -12.58 11.02 -12.45
N ASP A 94 -12.50 9.69 -12.38
CA ASP A 94 -12.08 8.84 -13.49
C ASP A 94 -13.01 7.62 -13.70
N LYS A 95 -14.27 7.86 -14.07
CA LYS A 95 -15.29 6.82 -14.34
C LYS A 95 -14.80 5.70 -15.26
N GLY A 96 -14.09 6.08 -16.33
CA GLY A 96 -13.58 5.14 -17.33
C GLY A 96 -12.26 4.46 -16.95
N ARG A 97 -11.73 4.73 -15.74
CA ARG A 97 -10.42 4.24 -15.27
C ARG A 97 -9.32 4.46 -16.31
N VAL A 98 -9.36 5.61 -17.00
CA VAL A 98 -8.46 5.92 -18.12
C VAL A 98 -7.09 6.38 -17.64
N GLY A 99 -6.99 6.92 -16.42
CA GLY A 99 -5.74 7.22 -15.74
C GLY A 99 -5.05 6.00 -15.14
N ASN A 100 -5.75 4.87 -15.11
CA ASN A 100 -5.29 3.63 -14.49
C ASN A 100 -4.40 2.79 -15.42
N ARG A 101 -3.39 2.09 -14.86
CA ARG A 101 -2.49 1.16 -15.58
C ARG A 101 -2.88 -0.32 -15.31
N GLY A 102 -4.16 -0.64 -15.47
CA GLY A 102 -4.77 -1.94 -15.10
C GLY A 102 -5.48 -1.87 -13.75
N SER A 103 -6.37 -2.81 -13.42
CA SER A 103 -7.22 -2.76 -12.21
C SER A 103 -6.45 -2.34 -10.94
N HIS A 104 -6.97 -1.33 -10.24
CA HIS A 104 -6.38 -0.73 -9.02
C HIS A 104 -4.98 -0.08 -9.13
N ARG A 105 -4.33 -0.03 -10.31
CA ARG A 105 -2.96 0.46 -10.48
C ARG A 105 -2.87 1.96 -10.83
N TYR A 106 -3.27 2.79 -9.87
CA TYR A 106 -3.04 4.23 -9.98
C TYR A 106 -1.65 4.61 -9.42
N SER A 107 -0.99 5.57 -10.05
CA SER A 107 0.30 6.12 -9.60
C SER A 107 0.19 7.63 -9.49
N PHE A 108 0.52 8.17 -8.31
CA PHE A 108 0.27 9.57 -7.96
C PHE A 108 1.53 10.37 -7.66
N GLY A 109 2.70 9.73 -7.60
CA GLY A 109 3.96 10.41 -7.31
C GLY A 109 4.25 11.54 -8.29
N SER A 110 4.02 11.31 -9.59
CA SER A 110 4.13 12.35 -10.63
C SER A 110 2.91 13.28 -10.74
N SER A 111 1.83 13.00 -10.02
CA SER A 111 0.57 13.76 -10.07
C SER A 111 0.42 14.73 -8.90
N SER A 112 1.26 14.64 -7.87
CA SER A 112 1.38 15.65 -6.83
C SER A 112 2.36 16.74 -7.25
N ILE A 113 2.00 18.02 -7.06
CA ILE A 113 2.89 19.17 -7.29
C ILE A 113 4.16 19.05 -6.43
N THR A 114 4.05 18.47 -5.24
CA THR A 114 5.18 18.30 -4.32
C THR A 114 5.93 16.99 -4.53
N GLY A 115 5.51 16.14 -5.48
CA GLY A 115 6.08 14.80 -5.69
C GLY A 115 5.73 13.77 -4.59
N HIS A 116 4.95 14.16 -3.58
CA HIS A 116 4.53 13.30 -2.46
C HIS A 116 3.12 13.66 -1.96
N ILE A 117 2.53 12.82 -1.11
CA ILE A 117 1.18 13.02 -0.52
C ILE A 117 1.25 13.39 0.99
N MET A 118 2.44 13.77 1.49
CA MET A 118 2.65 14.12 2.92
C MET A 118 1.87 15.34 3.45
N HIS A 119 1.08 16.05 2.64
CA HIS A 119 0.10 17.02 3.17
C HIS A 119 -1.05 16.31 3.93
N ARG A 120 -1.23 15.00 3.70
CA ARG A 120 -2.15 14.16 4.45
C ARG A 120 -1.43 13.56 5.67
N HIS A 121 -1.97 13.81 6.85
CA HIS A 121 -1.34 13.49 8.14
C HIS A 121 -1.09 11.99 8.33
N GLU A 122 -1.96 11.16 7.77
CA GLU A 122 -1.90 9.70 7.81
C GLU A 122 -0.83 9.12 6.87
N TRP A 123 -0.29 9.88 5.92
CA TRP A 123 0.95 9.53 5.22
C TRP A 123 2.17 10.10 5.95
N ALA A 124 2.08 11.36 6.41
CA ALA A 124 3.15 12.01 7.14
C ALA A 124 3.55 11.24 8.42
N MET A 125 2.58 10.61 9.10
CA MET A 125 2.85 9.78 10.29
C MET A 125 3.68 8.51 10.01
N LEU A 126 3.87 8.14 8.73
CA LEU A 126 4.70 6.99 8.34
C LEU A 126 6.19 7.35 8.24
N LEU A 127 6.53 8.64 8.33
CA LEU A 127 7.91 9.10 8.45
C LEU A 127 8.44 8.76 9.83
N ASP A 128 9.69 8.31 9.89
CA ASP A 128 10.44 8.06 11.12
C ASP A 128 9.71 7.19 12.16
N LEU A 129 9.06 6.12 11.72
CA LEU A 129 8.37 5.18 12.60
C LEU A 129 9.37 4.53 13.58
N PRO A 130 9.15 4.60 14.91
CA PRO A 130 10.08 4.03 15.89
C PRO A 130 10.23 2.50 15.79
N THR A 131 9.28 1.84 15.11
CA THR A 131 9.25 0.41 14.82
C THR A 131 10.02 0.02 13.55
N VAL A 132 10.43 0.98 12.72
CA VAL A 132 11.06 0.71 11.41
C VAL A 132 12.37 1.47 11.26
N THR A 133 12.46 2.72 11.73
CA THR A 133 13.66 3.56 11.63
C THR A 133 14.90 2.90 12.21
N PRO A 134 14.89 2.24 13.40
CA PRO A 134 16.08 1.56 13.90
C PRO A 134 16.58 0.44 12.98
N ILE A 135 15.66 -0.28 12.33
CA ILE A 135 15.99 -1.34 11.37
C ILE A 135 16.60 -0.73 10.11
N LEU A 136 16.03 0.35 9.58
CA LEU A 136 16.58 1.05 8.42
C LEU A 136 17.98 1.61 8.71
N ASN A 137 18.19 2.17 9.90
CA ASN A 137 19.50 2.66 10.32
C ASN A 137 20.52 1.53 10.40
N ALA A 138 20.14 0.36 10.95
CA ALA A 138 21.03 -0.80 11.00
C ALA A 138 21.37 -1.34 9.60
N ILE A 139 20.42 -1.33 8.66
CA ILE A 139 20.64 -1.81 7.29
C ILE A 139 21.53 -0.85 6.48
N PHE A 140 21.23 0.44 6.52
CA PHE A 140 21.81 1.42 5.58
C PHE A 140 22.85 2.36 6.19
N GLY A 141 23.02 2.35 7.52
CA GLY A 141 23.98 3.21 8.21
C GLY A 141 23.57 4.69 8.22
N PHE A 142 22.28 4.99 8.34
CA PHE A 142 21.83 6.37 8.55
C PHE A 142 22.07 6.77 10.01
N PHE A 143 22.92 7.81 10.15
CA PHE A 143 23.49 8.44 11.36
C PHE A 143 24.71 7.75 11.98
#